data_AF-A0A4P9X2A5-F1
#
_entry.id   AF-A0A4P9X2A5-F1
#
_cell.length_a   1.000
_cell.length_b   1.000
_cell.length_c   1.000
_cell.angle_alpha   90.00
_cell.angle_beta   90.00
_cell.angle_gamma   90.00
#
_symmetry.space_group_name_H-M   'P 1'
#
loop_
_entity.id
_entity.type
_entity.pdbx_description
1 polymer ?
#
loop_
_entity_poly.entity_id
_entity_poly.type
_entity_poly.pdbx_seq_one_letter_code
_entity_poly.pdbx_strand_id
1 'polypeptide(L)'
;MSHSQHYIPPLNFGLVEEDLYRSGQPNELNFPYLEMLGLRTVVYLAPEEPSERFLNFVDDQEIHLHHLGASASINPWDPISEEIVLEALELILDPRNYPLIVMCNLGRHRTGTVVGCMRKLQRWNLTSIFEEYRRYAGPKVRILNEQFIELFDTDLVRLPAGQTPRIRL
;
A
#
# COMPACT_ATOMS: atom_id res chain seq x y z
N MET A 1 32.20 -21.38 -3.45
CA MET A 1 31.72 -20.81 -2.17
C MET A 1 30.31 -20.31 -2.43
N SER A 2 29.29 -20.95 -1.86
CA SER A 2 27.91 -20.44 -1.98
C SER A 2 27.82 -19.21 -1.09
N HIS A 3 27.76 -18.02 -1.68
CA HIS A 3 27.41 -16.83 -0.93
C HIS A 3 25.93 -16.94 -0.56
N SER A 4 25.62 -16.98 0.74
CA SER A 4 24.26 -16.86 1.22
C SER A 4 23.75 -15.48 0.86
N GLN A 5 22.90 -15.39 -0.16
CA GLN A 5 22.26 -14.13 -0.54
C GLN A 5 21.29 -13.73 0.59
N HIS A 6 21.63 -12.64 1.28
CA HIS A 6 20.79 -12.10 2.35
C HIS A 6 19.76 -11.16 1.73
N TYR A 7 18.50 -11.53 1.82
CA TYR A 7 17.41 -10.69 1.36
C TYR A 7 16.90 -9.81 2.51
N ILE A 8 16.81 -8.51 2.26
CA ILE A 8 16.41 -7.52 3.25
C ILE A 8 15.06 -6.92 2.83
N PRO A 9 13.95 -7.25 3.51
CA PRO A 9 12.67 -6.64 3.17
C PRO A 9 12.71 -5.12 3.42
N PRO A 10 11.91 -4.33 2.68
CA PRO A 10 11.86 -2.89 2.86
C PRO A 10 11.31 -2.49 4.24
N LEU A 11 11.52 -1.23 4.60
CA LEU A 11 11.00 -0.67 5.85
C LEU A 11 9.49 -0.92 5.95
N ASN A 12 9.02 -1.36 7.13
CA ASN A 12 7.60 -1.59 7.40
C ASN A 12 6.92 -2.57 6.40
N PHE A 13 7.70 -3.48 5.81
CA PHE A 13 7.16 -4.54 4.97
C PHE A 13 6.15 -5.41 5.73
N GLY A 14 5.09 -5.84 5.04
CA GLY A 14 4.14 -6.81 5.57
C GLY A 14 3.29 -7.44 4.47
N LEU A 15 2.88 -8.68 4.71
CA LEU A 15 1.83 -9.34 3.94
C LEU A 15 0.47 -8.82 4.44
N VAL A 16 -0.34 -8.29 3.52
CA VAL A 16 -1.72 -7.84 3.83
C VAL A 16 -2.70 -8.98 3.53
N GLU A 17 -2.60 -9.54 2.32
CA GLU A 17 -3.32 -10.74 1.85
C GLU A 17 -2.40 -11.51 0.89
N GLU A 18 -2.84 -12.68 0.43
CA GLU A 18 -2.13 -13.43 -0.62
C GLU A 18 -1.85 -12.53 -1.84
N ASP A 19 -0.57 -12.43 -2.22
CA ASP A 19 -0.07 -11.57 -3.30
C ASP A 19 -0.33 -10.05 -3.14
N LEU A 20 -0.78 -9.60 -1.95
CA LEU A 20 -0.94 -8.18 -1.59
C LEU A 20 -0.01 -7.81 -0.44
N TYR A 21 0.91 -6.89 -0.72
CA TYR A 21 1.93 -6.47 0.22
C TYR A 21 1.78 -4.99 0.60
N ARG A 22 2.44 -4.60 1.68
CA ARG A 22 2.63 -3.20 2.08
C ARG A 22 4.08 -2.93 2.42
N SER A 23 4.54 -1.69 2.24
CA SER A 23 5.85 -1.24 2.75
C SER A 23 5.99 0.28 2.78
N GLY A 24 7.12 0.74 3.33
CA GLY A 24 7.72 2.03 2.96
C GLY A 24 8.43 1.97 1.60
N GLN A 25 8.93 3.12 1.13
CA GLN A 25 9.72 3.15 -0.10
C GLN A 25 11.01 2.34 0.09
N PRO A 26 11.32 1.38 -0.80
CA PRO A 26 12.55 0.60 -0.74
C PRO A 26 13.78 1.44 -1.13
N ASN A 27 14.96 0.92 -0.78
CA ASN A 27 16.23 1.32 -1.39
C ASN A 27 16.91 0.09 -2.00
N GLU A 28 18.11 0.26 -2.56
CA GLU A 28 18.77 -0.80 -3.34
C GLU A 28 19.10 -2.06 -2.55
N LEU A 29 19.24 -1.97 -1.22
CA LEU A 29 19.42 -3.14 -0.37
C LEU A 29 18.17 -4.03 -0.33
N ASN A 30 17.01 -3.47 -0.66
CA ASN A 30 15.73 -4.15 -0.65
C ASN A 30 15.33 -4.72 -2.01
N PHE A 31 15.92 -4.23 -3.11
CA PHE A 31 15.51 -4.61 -4.47
C PHE A 31 15.60 -6.11 -4.72
N PRO A 32 16.67 -6.83 -4.31
CA PRO A 32 16.70 -8.28 -4.47
C PRO A 32 15.55 -9.01 -3.75
N TYR A 33 15.05 -8.46 -2.64
CA TYR A 33 13.88 -9.02 -1.96
C TYR A 33 12.59 -8.79 -2.75
N LEU A 34 12.44 -7.59 -3.33
CA LEU A 34 11.26 -7.25 -4.14
C LEU A 34 11.21 -8.03 -5.46
N GLU A 35 12.36 -8.31 -6.09
CA GLU A 35 12.45 -9.16 -7.29
C GLU A 35 11.82 -10.54 -7.05
N MET A 36 12.06 -11.14 -5.88
CA MET A 36 11.49 -12.45 -5.54
C MET A 36 9.97 -12.43 -5.42
N LEU A 37 9.35 -11.28 -5.16
CA LEU A 37 7.90 -11.17 -5.06
C LEU A 37 7.23 -11.18 -6.44
N GLY A 38 7.98 -10.98 -7.53
CA GLY A 38 7.43 -10.93 -8.89
C GLY A 38 6.33 -9.89 -9.03
N LEU A 39 6.52 -8.72 -8.42
CA LEU A 39 5.52 -7.65 -8.39
C LEU A 39 5.13 -7.26 -9.82
N ARG A 40 3.84 -7.09 -10.04
CA ARG A 40 3.27 -6.52 -11.27
C ARG A 40 2.94 -5.06 -11.10
N THR A 41 2.49 -4.67 -9.90
CA THR A 41 1.96 -3.34 -9.64
C THR A 41 2.47 -2.77 -8.33
N VAL A 42 2.84 -1.49 -8.36
CA VAL A 42 3.12 -0.67 -7.19
C VAL A 42 2.09 0.45 -7.11
N VAL A 43 1.40 0.56 -5.97
CA VAL A 43 0.56 1.72 -5.64
C VAL A 43 1.35 2.64 -4.71
N TYR A 44 1.74 3.80 -5.21
CA TYR A 44 2.58 4.76 -4.50
C TYR A 44 1.77 5.98 -4.05
N LEU A 45 1.65 6.15 -2.74
CA LEU A 45 0.71 7.08 -2.09
C LEU A 45 1.38 8.36 -1.54
N ALA A 46 2.71 8.47 -1.62
CA ALA A 46 3.38 9.67 -1.13
C ALA A 46 3.28 10.81 -2.15
N PRO A 47 3.18 12.08 -1.70
CA PRO A 47 3.10 13.23 -2.59
C PRO A 47 4.41 13.53 -3.29
N GLU A 48 5.54 13.20 -2.65
CA GLU A 48 6.85 13.35 -3.25
C GLU A 48 7.07 12.32 -4.37
N GLU A 49 7.86 12.71 -5.38
CA GLU A 49 8.35 11.78 -6.39
C GLU A 49 9.15 10.64 -5.74
N PRO A 50 9.00 9.39 -6.20
CA PRO A 50 9.84 8.32 -5.74
C PRO A 50 11.32 8.56 -6.10
N SER A 51 12.25 7.91 -5.40
CA SER A 51 13.67 8.07 -5.71
C SER A 51 13.99 7.55 -7.12
N GLU A 52 14.92 8.22 -7.83
CA GLU A 52 15.34 7.78 -9.17
C GLU A 52 15.78 6.32 -9.21
N ARG A 53 16.45 5.85 -8.14
CA ARG A 53 16.88 4.46 -8.03
C ARG A 53 15.70 3.49 -7.96
N PHE A 54 14.64 3.87 -7.26
CA PHE A 54 13.43 3.05 -7.20
C PHE A 54 12.65 3.11 -8.51
N LEU A 55 12.60 4.28 -9.18
CA LEU A 55 11.99 4.39 -10.51
C LEU A 55 12.72 3.51 -11.54
N ASN A 56 14.05 3.52 -11.55
CA ASN A 56 14.84 2.65 -12.43
C ASN A 56 14.57 1.17 -12.14
N PHE A 57 14.49 0.78 -10.87
CA PHE A 57 14.13 -0.59 -10.49
C PHE A 57 12.73 -0.99 -11.00
N VAL A 58 11.75 -0.10 -10.86
CA VAL A 58 10.38 -0.32 -11.37
C VAL A 58 10.40 -0.52 -12.89
N ASP A 59 11.15 0.30 -13.62
CA ASP A 59 11.29 0.20 -15.08
C ASP A 59 12.00 -1.11 -15.49
N ASP A 60 13.14 -1.41 -14.87
CA ASP A 60 13.94 -2.62 -15.13
C ASP A 60 13.16 -3.92 -14.87
N GLN A 61 12.20 -3.90 -13.93
CA GLN A 61 11.34 -5.04 -13.60
C GLN A 61 9.99 -5.02 -14.31
N GLU A 62 9.76 -4.06 -15.22
CA GLU A 62 8.49 -3.88 -15.96
C GLU A 62 7.25 -3.77 -15.03
N ILE A 63 7.43 -3.12 -13.88
CA ILE A 63 6.38 -2.94 -12.88
C ILE A 63 5.51 -1.74 -13.24
N HIS A 64 4.19 -1.90 -13.20
CA HIS A 64 3.25 -0.79 -13.35
C HIS A 64 3.19 0.06 -12.07
N LEU A 65 3.72 1.29 -12.13
CA LEU A 65 3.66 2.25 -11.04
C LEU A 65 2.44 3.17 -11.14
N HIS A 66 1.57 3.11 -10.13
CA HIS A 66 0.46 4.05 -9.95
C HIS A 66 0.81 5.06 -8.85
N HIS A 67 1.28 6.25 -9.24
CA HIS A 67 1.60 7.33 -8.30
C HIS A 67 0.36 8.16 -7.96
N LEU A 68 -0.52 7.60 -7.13
CA LEU A 68 -1.76 8.26 -6.72
C LEU A 68 -1.55 9.45 -5.78
N GLY A 69 -0.38 9.52 -5.12
CA GLY A 69 -0.04 10.63 -4.23
C GLY A 69 0.31 11.94 -4.92
N ALA A 70 0.61 11.95 -6.24
CA ALA A 70 1.21 13.10 -6.93
C ALA A 70 0.37 14.40 -6.87
N SER A 71 -0.95 14.29 -6.79
CA SER A 71 -1.88 15.44 -6.67
C SER A 71 -2.18 15.83 -5.21
N ALA A 72 -1.69 15.06 -4.23
CA ALA A 72 -1.97 15.28 -2.82
C ALA A 72 -1.15 16.44 -2.24
N SER A 73 -1.63 16.98 -1.12
CA SER A 73 -0.86 17.97 -0.36
C SER A 73 0.51 17.41 0.07
N ILE A 74 1.55 18.23 -0.15
CA ILE A 74 2.92 17.97 0.29
C ILE A 74 3.04 18.07 1.81
N ASN A 75 2.11 18.75 2.50
CA ASN A 75 2.12 18.80 3.95
C ASN A 75 1.95 17.38 4.52
N PRO A 76 2.95 16.85 5.25
CA PRO A 76 2.91 15.48 5.74
C PRO A 76 1.84 15.23 6.81
N TRP A 77 1.22 16.29 7.35
CA TRP A 77 0.17 16.23 8.35
C TRP A 77 -1.23 16.16 7.76
N ASP A 78 -1.38 16.51 6.49
CA ASP A 78 -2.68 16.46 5.83
C ASP A 78 -3.09 14.98 5.61
N PRO A 79 -4.38 14.66 5.81
CA PRO A 79 -4.87 13.31 5.55
C PRO A 79 -4.78 12.98 4.06
N ILE A 80 -4.76 11.69 3.77
CA ILE A 80 -5.00 11.21 2.40
C ILE A 80 -6.44 11.57 2.00
N SER A 81 -6.66 11.93 0.74
CA SER A 81 -8.01 12.25 0.27
C SER A 81 -8.83 10.98 0.04
N GLU A 82 -10.16 11.09 0.05
CA GLU A 82 -11.06 9.97 -0.19
C GLU A 82 -10.91 9.43 -1.61
N GLU A 83 -10.69 10.32 -2.59
CA GLU A 83 -10.47 9.97 -4.00
C GLU A 83 -9.27 9.05 -4.16
N ILE A 84 -8.13 9.39 -3.52
CA ILE A 84 -6.92 8.56 -3.56
C ILE A 84 -7.18 7.19 -2.92
N VAL A 85 -7.95 7.13 -1.84
CA VAL A 85 -8.31 5.86 -1.20
C VAL A 85 -9.20 5.02 -2.12
N LEU A 86 -10.19 5.62 -2.76
CA LEU A 86 -11.06 4.94 -3.73
C LEU A 86 -10.26 4.40 -4.92
N GLU A 87 -9.41 5.21 -5.54
CA GLU A 87 -8.54 4.79 -6.65
C GLU A 87 -7.60 3.65 -6.23
N ALA A 88 -7.01 3.73 -5.03
CA ALA A 88 -6.16 2.66 -4.51
C ALA A 88 -6.95 1.35 -4.30
N LEU A 89 -8.18 1.44 -3.79
CA LEU A 89 -9.04 0.28 -3.58
C LEU A 89 -9.49 -0.33 -4.91
N GLU A 90 -9.79 0.47 -5.94
CA GLU A 90 -10.09 -0.04 -7.28
C GLU A 90 -8.92 -0.87 -7.84
N LEU A 91 -7.68 -0.40 -7.66
CA LEU A 91 -6.48 -1.15 -8.07
C LEU A 91 -6.28 -2.44 -7.25
N ILE A 92 -6.54 -2.40 -5.93
CA ILE A 92 -6.44 -3.57 -5.05
C ILE A 92 -7.53 -4.61 -5.37
N LEU A 93 -8.72 -4.19 -5.79
CA LEU A 93 -9.84 -5.09 -6.08
C LEU A 93 -9.71 -5.76 -7.45
N ASP A 94 -8.90 -5.21 -8.35
CA ASP A 94 -8.66 -5.76 -9.67
C ASP A 94 -7.61 -6.89 -9.65
N PRO A 95 -8.01 -8.15 -9.90
CA PRO A 95 -7.10 -9.30 -9.83
C PRO A 95 -5.98 -9.25 -10.87
N ARG A 96 -6.09 -8.41 -11.92
CA ARG A 96 -5.07 -8.28 -12.97
C ARG A 96 -3.83 -7.52 -12.52
N ASN A 97 -3.90 -6.83 -11.38
CA ASN A 97 -2.80 -6.05 -10.82
C ASN A 97 -1.86 -6.86 -9.91
N TYR A 98 -2.18 -8.13 -9.63
CA TYR A 98 -1.42 -8.95 -8.69
C TYR A 98 -0.21 -9.64 -9.35
N PRO A 99 0.89 -9.86 -8.59
CA PRO A 99 1.13 -9.42 -7.21
C PRO A 99 1.33 -7.90 -7.07
N LEU A 100 0.74 -7.31 -6.03
CA LEU A 100 0.65 -5.86 -5.83
C LEU A 100 1.25 -5.45 -4.49
N ILE A 101 1.92 -4.29 -4.45
CA ILE A 101 2.36 -3.67 -3.20
C ILE A 101 1.85 -2.23 -3.06
N VAL A 102 1.36 -1.90 -1.86
CA VAL A 102 0.92 -0.54 -1.52
C VAL A 102 1.96 0.13 -0.63
N MET A 103 2.43 1.31 -1.01
CA MET A 103 3.48 2.00 -0.27
C MET A 103 3.31 3.52 -0.21
N CYS A 104 3.88 4.11 0.83
CA CYS A 104 4.22 5.53 0.91
C CYS A 104 5.65 5.63 1.46
N ASN A 105 6.16 6.82 1.78
CA ASN A 105 7.56 6.97 2.23
C ASN A 105 7.97 6.00 3.35
N LEU A 106 7.15 5.90 4.41
CA LEU A 106 7.44 5.07 5.58
C LEU A 106 6.50 3.87 5.76
N GLY A 107 5.52 3.70 4.88
CA GLY A 107 4.53 2.61 4.98
C GLY A 107 3.64 2.69 6.23
N ARG A 108 3.45 3.90 6.79
CA ARG A 108 2.71 4.12 8.05
C ARG A 108 1.32 4.64 7.82
N HIS A 109 1.19 5.96 7.58
CA HIS A 109 -0.09 6.67 7.63
C HIS A 109 -0.93 6.45 6.37
N ARG A 110 -0.46 6.89 5.21
CA ARG A 110 -1.22 6.77 3.94
C ARG A 110 -1.48 5.31 3.57
N THR A 111 -0.43 4.49 3.58
CA THR A 111 -0.55 3.03 3.40
C THR A 111 -1.46 2.40 4.44
N GLY A 112 -1.33 2.78 5.72
CA GLY A 112 -2.17 2.23 6.79
C GLY A 112 -3.64 2.64 6.67
N THR A 113 -3.93 3.83 6.16
CA THR A 113 -5.31 4.27 5.89
C THR A 113 -5.92 3.48 4.74
N VAL A 114 -5.22 3.32 3.62
CA VAL A 114 -5.71 2.49 2.49
C VAL A 114 -5.95 1.05 2.93
N VAL A 115 -4.98 0.43 3.62
CA VAL A 115 -5.13 -0.93 4.16
C VAL A 115 -6.29 -0.99 5.16
N GLY A 116 -6.45 0.01 6.04
CA GLY A 116 -7.55 0.05 7.00
C GLY A 116 -8.92 0.15 6.35
N CYS A 117 -9.08 0.98 5.31
CA CYS A 117 -10.31 1.06 4.53
C CYS A 117 -10.59 -0.25 3.78
N MET A 118 -9.55 -0.91 3.27
CA MET A 118 -9.66 -2.25 2.68
C MET A 118 -10.14 -3.28 3.72
N ARG A 119 -9.59 -3.31 4.94
CA ARG A 119 -10.10 -4.18 6.02
C ARG A 119 -11.56 -3.90 6.37
N LYS A 120 -11.98 -2.62 6.33
CA LYS A 120 -13.37 -2.23 6.54
C LYS A 120 -14.29 -2.80 5.45
N LEU A 121 -13.86 -2.80 4.18
CA LEU A 121 -14.58 -3.49 3.10
C LEU A 121 -14.70 -4.99 3.34
N GLN A 122 -13.66 -5.62 3.89
CA GLN A 122 -13.68 -7.02 4.32
C GLN A 122 -14.51 -7.27 5.59
N ARG A 123 -15.26 -6.27 6.07
CA ARG A 123 -16.13 -6.32 7.26
C ARG A 123 -15.39 -6.65 8.55
N TRP A 124 -14.11 -6.31 8.65
CA TRP A 124 -13.40 -6.38 9.93
C TRP A 124 -14.03 -5.40 10.94
N ASN A 125 -14.00 -5.77 12.22
CA ASN A 125 -14.41 -4.85 13.27
C ASN A 125 -13.35 -3.74 13.46
N LEU A 126 -13.78 -2.53 13.83
CA LEU A 126 -12.89 -1.37 13.96
C LEU A 126 -11.74 -1.59 14.95
N THR A 127 -11.95 -2.35 16.02
CA THR A 127 -10.87 -2.65 16.98
C THR A 127 -9.73 -3.40 16.31
N SER A 128 -10.02 -4.45 15.54
CA SER A 128 -9.00 -5.20 14.79
C SER A 128 -8.31 -4.34 13.74
N ILE A 129 -9.06 -3.47 13.05
CA ILE A 129 -8.51 -2.56 12.03
C ILE A 129 -7.52 -1.57 12.67
N PHE A 130 -7.91 -0.93 13.78
CA PHE A 130 -7.04 0.03 14.46
C PHE A 130 -5.82 -0.62 15.08
N GLU A 131 -5.94 -1.83 15.63
CA GLU A 131 -4.79 -2.57 16.13
C GLU A 131 -3.78 -2.90 15.01
N GLU A 132 -4.24 -3.29 13.82
CA GLU A 132 -3.35 -3.47 12.66
C GLU A 132 -2.69 -2.15 12.25
N TYR A 133 -3.47 -1.06 12.12
CA TYR A 133 -2.93 0.26 11.80
C TYR A 133 -1.86 0.71 12.79
N ARG A 134 -2.15 0.63 14.10
CA ARG A 134 -1.24 1.04 15.18
C ARG A 134 0.05 0.25 15.18
N ARG A 135 -0.01 -1.06 14.89
CA ARG A 135 1.18 -1.91 14.79
C ARG A 135 2.17 -1.38 13.75
N TYR A 136 1.69 -0.96 12.57
CA TYR A 136 2.56 -0.42 11.52
C TYR A 136 2.93 1.05 11.72
N ALA A 137 2.05 1.86 12.31
CA ALA A 137 2.34 3.25 12.64
C ALA A 137 3.35 3.39 13.79
N GLY A 138 3.39 2.40 14.68
CA GLY A 138 4.27 2.36 15.85
C GLY A 138 4.07 3.57 16.77
N PRO A 139 5.13 4.24 17.26
CA PRO A 139 4.99 5.39 18.16
C PRO A 139 4.46 6.67 17.46
N LYS A 140 4.17 6.61 16.16
CA LYS A 140 3.71 7.75 15.35
C LYS A 140 2.24 7.61 14.94
N VAL A 141 1.43 6.89 15.70
CA VAL A 141 -0.03 6.80 15.52
C VAL A 141 -0.65 8.19 15.41
N ARG A 142 -1.62 8.34 14.49
CA ARG A 142 -2.38 9.57 14.31
C ARG A 142 -3.88 9.24 14.37
N ILE A 143 -4.57 9.85 15.32
CA ILE A 143 -6.01 9.65 15.54
C ILE A 143 -6.82 10.04 14.29
N LEU A 144 -6.40 11.06 13.55
CA LEU A 144 -7.07 11.48 12.31
C LEU A 144 -7.12 10.36 11.25
N ASN A 145 -6.10 9.48 11.20
CA ASN A 145 -6.13 8.34 10.28
C ASN A 145 -7.11 7.25 10.75
N GLU A 146 -7.24 7.02 12.05
CA GLU A 146 -8.24 6.10 12.61
C GLU A 146 -9.66 6.63 12.37
N GLN A 147 -9.88 7.92 12.61
CA GLN A 147 -11.15 8.60 12.33
C GLN A 147 -11.51 8.55 10.84
N PHE A 148 -10.54 8.73 9.94
CA PHE A 148 -10.77 8.58 8.52
C PHE A 148 -11.28 7.17 8.18
N ILE A 149 -10.61 6.13 8.68
CA ILE A 149 -11.02 4.73 8.46
C ILE A 149 -12.43 4.49 9.03
N GLU A 150 -12.70 5.01 10.23
CA GLU A 150 -14.02 4.90 10.88
C GLU A 150 -15.14 5.50 10.04
N LEU A 151 -14.90 6.66 9.44
CA LEU A 151 -15.92 7.43 8.72
C LEU A 151 -15.98 7.11 7.22
N PHE A 152 -14.98 6.43 6.65
CA PHE A 152 -14.93 6.08 5.23
C PHE A 152 -16.18 5.32 4.77
N ASP A 153 -16.90 5.84 3.78
CA ASP A 153 -18.09 5.19 3.24
C ASP A 153 -17.70 4.11 2.23
N THR A 154 -17.93 2.85 2.62
CA THR A 154 -17.59 1.69 1.78
C THR A 154 -18.48 1.54 0.55
N ASP A 155 -19.66 2.17 0.55
CA ASP A 155 -20.62 2.05 -0.56
C ASP A 155 -20.16 2.84 -1.80
N LEU A 156 -19.18 3.73 -1.64
CA LEU A 156 -18.55 4.48 -2.72
C LEU A 156 -17.59 3.62 -3.56
N VAL A 157 -17.16 2.46 -3.03
CA VAL A 157 -16.15 1.62 -3.68
C VAL A 157 -16.75 0.85 -4.85
N ARG A 158 -16.14 1.00 -6.03
CA ARG A 158 -16.59 0.35 -7.25
C ARG A 158 -15.87 -0.98 -7.45
N LEU A 159 -16.64 -2.03 -7.71
CA LEU A 159 -16.09 -3.32 -8.10
C LEU A 159 -15.75 -3.33 -9.60
N PRO A 160 -14.62 -3.95 -10.00
CA PRO A 160 -14.29 -4.12 -11.40
C PRO A 160 -15.37 -4.96 -12.10
N ALA A 161 -15.91 -4.44 -13.21
CA ALA A 161 -17.00 -5.08 -13.93
C ALA A 161 -16.62 -6.49 -14.42
N GLY A 162 -17.43 -7.49 -14.05
CA GLY A 162 -17.27 -8.86 -14.52
C GLY A 162 -16.08 -9.64 -13.93
N GLN A 163 -15.45 -9.12 -12.88
CA GLN A 163 -14.31 -9.78 -12.22
C GLN A 163 -14.62 -10.01 -10.74
N THR A 164 -14.30 -11.20 -10.25
CA THR A 164 -14.37 -11.50 -8.82
C THR A 164 -13.06 -11.05 -8.17
N PRO A 165 -13.09 -10.17 -7.15
CA PRO A 165 -11.89 -9.76 -6.45
C PRO A 165 -11.13 -10.97 -5.88
N ARG A 166 -9.79 -10.91 -5.89
CA ARG A 166 -8.95 -11.93 -5.26
C ARG A 166 -9.10 -11.96 -3.74
N ILE A 167 -9.31 -10.79 -3.14
CA ILE A 167 -9.54 -10.64 -1.71
C ILE A 167 -10.99 -10.96 -1.36
N ARG A 168 -11.20 -11.61 -0.21
CA ARG A 168 -12.56 -11.88 0.30
C ARG A 168 -13.16 -10.59 0.86
N LEU A 169 -14.30 -10.18 0.33
CA LEU A 169 -15.12 -9.06 0.79
C LEU A 169 -16.26 -9.55 1.70
#